data_AF-A0A9X1VW92-F1
#
_entry.id   AF-A0A9X1VW92-F1
#
_cell.length_a   1.000
_cell.length_b   1.000
_cell.length_c   1.000
_cell.angle_alpha   90.00
_cell.angle_beta   90.00
_cell.angle_gamma   90.00
#
_symmetry.space_group_name_H-M   'P 1'
#
loop_
_entity.id
_entity.type
_entity.pdbx_description
1 polymer ?
#
loop_
_entity_poly.entity_id
_entity_poly.type
_entity_poly.pdbx_seq_one_letter_code
_entity_poly.pdbx_strand_id
1 'polypeptide(L)'
;MPSQSLSTNAHTHGKALPGIRYIQWLAVPVGALLLASAAAAFQIAPMGSAFESKLTNETEDSLARTAGSLGILIKGRVHEEITQLGMGCPVEPSSLFKDTTCSDRDRPFATPYVIYGVRWNDLPPFRLSPEEGNCTYLGKSCNVAQTIRFSTQPLCWYCLFKDAEKKAQTQSIVGCSKDKGTIRGNVMTRSHFGDLQFLHAMASQERVPPGTTRAKVLDWLEFAWKVSSREFKPGTFLRDIPIASVQEHFGCTEWRVVDLYILGRQDILERYLHQIAFGSVLHTVQDSFAAAHVSREAQPPGRICSNTVYEQPRRIMEFHTYGAQDGALHDAQDSREAMTQVSIASHWPDAVEATRNLVQLYEDRAGWADVQPYMQCLFELADVPRDSSPGDLYRRR
;
A
#
# COMPACT_ATOMS: atom_id res chain seq x y z
N MET A 1 -51.08 -51.43 -19.32
CA MET A 1 -51.90 -52.65 -19.58
C MET A 1 -52.26 -52.69 -21.06
N PRO A 2 -52.35 -53.84 -21.73
CA PRO A 2 -52.24 -55.22 -21.23
C PRO A 2 -51.09 -56.03 -21.91
N SER A 3 -50.41 -56.91 -21.15
CA SER A 3 -50.41 -58.39 -21.25
C SER A 3 -49.62 -58.95 -22.45
N GLN A 4 -48.66 -59.86 -22.26
CA GLN A 4 -48.97 -61.28 -22.10
C GLN A 4 -47.97 -62.05 -21.20
N SER A 5 -48.59 -62.96 -20.45
CA SER A 5 -48.18 -64.13 -19.65
C SER A 5 -47.49 -65.25 -20.46
N LEU A 6 -46.88 -66.34 -19.96
CA LEU A 6 -46.50 -66.91 -18.64
C LEU A 6 -45.78 -68.26 -18.96
N SER A 7 -44.94 -68.76 -18.01
CA SER A 7 -44.78 -70.20 -17.66
C SER A 7 -43.91 -71.07 -18.59
N THR A 8 -43.01 -71.98 -18.18
CA THR A 8 -42.72 -72.65 -16.88
C THR A 8 -41.43 -73.51 -16.96
N ASN A 9 -40.77 -73.68 -15.78
CA ASN A 9 -40.07 -74.87 -15.21
C ASN A 9 -38.83 -75.49 -15.90
N ALA A 10 -37.64 -75.48 -15.26
CA ALA A 10 -37.09 -76.38 -14.21
C ALA A 10 -36.49 -77.68 -14.80
N HIS A 11 -35.35 -78.28 -14.41
CA HIS A 11 -34.69 -78.46 -13.10
C HIS A 11 -33.24 -78.98 -13.30
N THR A 12 -32.29 -78.44 -12.51
CA THR A 12 -31.16 -79.08 -11.75
C THR A 12 -30.26 -80.20 -12.33
N HIS A 13 -28.93 -79.99 -12.20
CA HIS A 13 -27.98 -80.75 -11.34
C HIS A 13 -26.60 -80.06 -11.38
N GLY A 14 -26.05 -79.52 -10.27
CA GLY A 14 -25.11 -80.18 -9.34
C GLY A 14 -23.66 -80.07 -9.83
N LYS A 15 -22.60 -79.69 -9.10
CA LYS A 15 -22.30 -79.45 -7.67
C LYS A 15 -20.95 -78.66 -7.58
N ALA A 16 -20.75 -78.05 -6.40
CA ALA A 16 -19.47 -77.79 -5.70
C ALA A 16 -18.60 -76.54 -6.04
N LEU A 17 -18.62 -75.60 -5.09
CA LEU A 17 -17.70 -74.49 -4.77
C LEU A 17 -16.45 -74.98 -3.99
N PRO A 18 -15.49 -74.13 -3.55
CA PRO A 18 -14.97 -72.87 -4.10
C PRO A 18 -13.42 -72.82 -4.12
N GLY A 19 -12.85 -71.96 -4.97
CA GLY A 19 -11.47 -71.50 -4.87
C GLY A 19 -11.45 -69.97 -4.82
N ILE A 20 -11.21 -69.41 -3.63
CA ILE A 20 -11.04 -67.97 -3.41
C ILE A 20 -9.67 -67.54 -3.94
N ARG A 21 -9.63 -66.65 -4.92
CA ARG A 21 -8.48 -65.77 -5.18
C ARG A 21 -8.94 -64.33 -5.33
N TYR A 22 -8.30 -63.50 -4.52
CA TYR A 22 -8.56 -62.08 -4.29
C TYR A 22 -8.51 -61.26 -5.59
N ILE A 23 -9.55 -60.45 -5.79
CA ILE A 23 -9.61 -59.40 -6.80
C ILE A 23 -8.77 -58.22 -6.28
N GLN A 24 -7.63 -57.96 -6.93
CA GLN A 24 -6.90 -56.70 -6.77
C GLN A 24 -7.69 -55.60 -7.49
N TRP A 25 -8.12 -54.61 -6.71
CA TRP A 25 -8.73 -53.39 -7.19
C TRP A 25 -7.72 -52.57 -7.99
N LEU A 26 -8.03 -52.29 -9.25
CA LEU A 26 -7.37 -51.27 -10.06
C LEU A 26 -7.77 -49.90 -9.52
N ALA A 27 -6.93 -49.32 -8.65
CA ALA A 27 -6.99 -47.90 -8.35
C ALA A 27 -6.38 -47.12 -9.53
N VAL A 28 -7.25 -46.46 -10.29
CA VAL A 28 -6.88 -45.46 -11.30
C VAL A 28 -6.20 -44.28 -10.58
N PRO A 29 -4.98 -43.87 -10.93
CA PRO A 29 -4.46 -42.61 -10.44
C PRO A 29 -5.16 -41.49 -11.22
N VAL A 30 -6.11 -40.82 -10.57
CA VAL A 30 -6.54 -39.47 -10.95
C VAL A 30 -5.36 -38.55 -10.67
N GLY A 31 -4.45 -38.47 -11.63
CA GLY A 31 -3.23 -37.67 -11.58
C GLY A 31 -3.25 -36.62 -12.67
N ALA A 32 -4.16 -35.65 -12.57
CA ALA A 32 -4.12 -34.38 -13.28
C ALA A 32 -5.23 -33.47 -12.71
N LEU A 33 -4.92 -32.18 -12.50
CA LEU A 33 -5.64 -31.18 -11.69
C LEU A 33 -5.37 -31.40 -10.19
N LEU A 34 -4.54 -30.62 -9.49
CA LEU A 34 -4.43 -29.17 -9.47
C LEU A 34 -3.00 -28.79 -9.08
N LEU A 35 -2.13 -28.54 -10.07
CA LEU A 35 -1.12 -27.50 -9.89
C LEU A 35 -1.81 -26.23 -10.37
N ALA A 36 -2.63 -25.64 -9.47
CA ALA A 36 -2.89 -24.22 -9.59
C ALA A 36 -1.51 -23.57 -9.51
N SER A 37 -1.00 -23.14 -10.66
CA SER A 37 0.08 -22.17 -10.71
C SER A 37 -0.32 -21.08 -9.74
N ALA A 38 0.43 -20.95 -8.65
CA ALA A 38 0.42 -19.76 -7.82
C ALA A 38 0.86 -18.61 -8.73
N ALA A 39 -0.09 -18.06 -9.49
CA ALA A 39 0.03 -16.72 -9.99
C ALA A 39 0.07 -15.87 -8.73
N ALA A 40 1.28 -15.59 -8.24
CA ALA A 40 1.54 -14.57 -7.24
C ALA A 40 1.20 -13.23 -7.89
N ALA A 41 -0.10 -12.96 -7.99
CA ALA A 41 -0.66 -11.78 -8.59
C ALA A 41 -0.47 -10.67 -7.56
N PHE A 42 0.66 -9.97 -7.67
CA PHE A 42 1.03 -8.87 -6.81
C PHE A 42 0.32 -7.60 -7.27
N GLN A 43 -0.28 -6.84 -6.35
CA GLN A 43 -0.91 -5.57 -6.67
C GLN A 43 0.10 -4.43 -6.50
N ILE A 44 0.20 -3.56 -7.50
CA ILE A 44 1.27 -2.56 -7.52
C ILE A 44 0.79 -1.19 -7.10
N ALA A 45 -0.25 -0.67 -7.75
CA ALA A 45 -0.80 0.66 -7.48
C ALA A 45 -2.15 0.84 -8.18
N PRO A 46 -3.00 1.78 -7.73
CA PRO A 46 -4.25 2.10 -8.42
C PRO A 46 -4.00 2.76 -9.79
N MET A 47 -4.93 2.58 -10.73
CA MET A 47 -4.86 3.24 -12.04
C MET A 47 -4.89 4.77 -11.89
N GLY A 48 -4.03 5.46 -12.66
CA GLY A 48 -3.99 6.91 -12.80
C GLY A 48 -5.37 7.57 -12.92
N SER A 49 -5.52 8.76 -12.33
CA SER A 49 -6.69 9.63 -12.53
C SER A 49 -6.71 10.11 -13.99
N ALA A 50 -7.87 10.53 -14.52
CA ALA A 50 -7.88 11.17 -15.85
C ALA A 50 -6.98 12.41 -15.89
N PHE A 51 -6.78 13.06 -14.74
CA PHE A 51 -5.81 14.12 -14.54
C PHE A 51 -4.36 13.64 -14.76
N GLU A 52 -3.94 12.55 -14.11
CA GLU A 52 -2.60 11.98 -14.32
C GLU A 52 -2.39 11.50 -15.75
N SER A 53 -3.41 10.91 -16.37
CA SER A 53 -3.34 10.51 -17.78
C SER A 53 -3.03 11.69 -18.70
N LYS A 54 -3.68 12.85 -18.49
CA LYS A 54 -3.37 14.09 -19.21
C LYS A 54 -1.99 14.62 -18.86
N LEU A 55 -1.59 14.48 -17.60
CA LEU A 55 -0.26 14.86 -17.15
C LEU A 55 0.76 14.06 -17.98
N THR A 56 0.70 12.74 -17.99
CA THR A 56 1.75 11.88 -18.59
C THR A 56 1.55 11.53 -20.06
N ASN A 57 0.48 12.02 -20.69
CA ASN A 57 0.07 11.66 -22.06
C ASN A 57 -0.14 10.14 -22.23
N GLU A 58 -0.67 9.48 -21.19
CA GLU A 58 -0.84 8.02 -21.11
C GLU A 58 -2.26 7.67 -20.67
N THR A 59 -2.93 6.76 -21.38
CA THR A 59 -4.32 6.40 -21.08
C THR A 59 -4.42 5.24 -20.10
N GLU A 60 -5.54 5.16 -19.38
CA GLU A 60 -5.84 4.03 -18.49
C GLU A 60 -5.84 2.70 -19.24
N ASP A 61 -6.49 2.64 -20.41
CA ASP A 61 -6.55 1.42 -21.22
C ASP A 61 -5.15 0.91 -21.61
N SER A 62 -4.21 1.83 -21.89
CA SER A 62 -2.81 1.48 -22.17
C SER A 62 -2.17 0.82 -20.96
N LEU A 63 -2.31 1.43 -19.78
CA LEU A 63 -1.75 0.91 -18.53
C LEU A 63 -2.38 -0.41 -18.10
N ALA A 64 -3.70 -0.55 -18.19
CA ALA A 64 -4.42 -1.78 -17.88
C ALA A 64 -3.99 -2.91 -18.82
N ARG A 65 -3.84 -2.64 -20.11
CA ARG A 65 -3.31 -3.61 -21.08
C ARG A 65 -1.88 -4.02 -20.75
N THR A 66 -1.01 -3.06 -20.42
CA THR A 66 0.38 -3.38 -20.05
C THR A 66 0.45 -4.16 -18.74
N ALA A 67 -0.31 -3.77 -17.73
CA ALA A 67 -0.41 -4.50 -16.46
C ALA A 67 -0.90 -5.94 -16.69
N GLY A 68 -1.96 -6.13 -17.49
CA GLY A 68 -2.44 -7.44 -17.90
C GLY A 68 -1.38 -8.29 -18.61
N SER A 69 -0.59 -7.67 -19.50
CA SER A 69 0.52 -8.36 -20.18
C SER A 69 1.66 -8.77 -19.25
N LEU A 70 1.85 -8.05 -18.15
CA LEU A 70 2.87 -8.32 -17.15
C LEU A 70 2.38 -9.25 -16.03
N GLY A 71 1.09 -9.63 -16.04
CA GLY A 71 0.47 -10.37 -14.94
C GLY A 71 0.37 -9.56 -13.65
N ILE A 72 0.39 -8.24 -13.75
CA ILE A 72 0.32 -7.29 -12.64
C ILE A 72 -1.15 -7.00 -12.33
N LEU A 73 -1.50 -7.05 -11.06
CA LEU A 73 -2.78 -6.52 -10.60
C LEU A 73 -2.63 -5.04 -10.23
N ILE A 74 -3.68 -4.28 -10.51
CA ILE A 74 -3.78 -2.87 -10.15
C ILE A 74 -4.43 -2.82 -8.78
N LYS A 75 -3.81 -2.13 -7.80
CA LYS A 75 -4.35 -2.01 -6.44
C LYS A 75 -5.74 -1.36 -6.46
N GLY A 76 -6.55 -1.72 -5.46
CA GLY A 76 -7.79 -1.01 -5.17
C GLY A 76 -7.54 0.47 -4.87
N ARG A 77 -8.58 1.30 -5.01
CA ARG A 77 -8.50 2.75 -4.79
C ARG A 77 -8.86 3.13 -3.36
N VAL A 78 -8.47 2.30 -2.37
CA VAL A 78 -8.98 2.44 -1.00
C VAL A 78 -8.54 3.75 -0.36
N HIS A 79 -7.29 4.17 -0.58
CA HIS A 79 -6.78 5.44 -0.06
C HIS A 79 -7.46 6.65 -0.70
N GLU A 80 -7.75 6.57 -2.00
CA GLU A 80 -8.55 7.57 -2.68
C GLU A 80 -9.99 7.59 -2.16
N GLU A 81 -10.64 6.45 -1.96
CA GLU A 81 -11.98 6.36 -1.37
C GLU A 81 -12.02 6.98 0.03
N ILE A 82 -11.08 6.61 0.90
CA ILE A 82 -10.95 7.19 2.24
C ILE A 82 -10.78 8.71 2.15
N THR A 83 -9.98 9.18 1.20
CA THR A 83 -9.76 10.61 0.97
C THR A 83 -11.03 11.32 0.48
N GLN A 84 -11.79 10.72 -0.44
CA GLN A 84 -13.05 11.26 -0.93
C GLN A 84 -14.10 11.32 0.21
N LEU A 85 -14.20 10.27 1.03
CA LEU A 85 -15.05 10.23 2.23
C LEU A 85 -14.63 11.31 3.25
N GLY A 86 -13.33 11.47 3.45
CA GLY A 86 -12.71 12.50 4.27
C GLY A 86 -13.09 13.92 3.84
N MET A 87 -13.17 14.13 2.52
CA MET A 87 -13.50 15.41 1.89
C MET A 87 -14.99 15.59 1.57
N GLY A 88 -15.87 14.82 2.21
CA GLY A 88 -17.32 15.06 2.17
C GLY A 88 -18.08 14.32 1.08
N CYS A 89 -17.53 13.23 0.52
CA CYS A 89 -18.32 12.34 -0.33
C CYS A 89 -19.54 11.80 0.46
N PRO A 90 -20.77 11.91 -0.10
CA PRO A 90 -22.01 11.76 0.67
C PRO A 90 -22.41 10.29 0.79
N VAL A 91 -21.67 9.54 1.61
CA VAL A 91 -22.02 8.18 2.03
C VAL A 91 -22.25 8.20 3.53
N GLU A 92 -23.27 7.47 3.98
CA GLU A 92 -23.51 7.27 5.40
C GLU A 92 -22.64 6.12 5.93
N PRO A 93 -22.06 6.22 7.14
CA PRO A 93 -21.25 5.15 7.73
C PRO A 93 -21.96 3.79 7.70
N SER A 94 -23.25 3.77 8.04
CA SER A 94 -24.10 2.57 8.03
C SER A 94 -24.21 1.88 6.67
N SER A 95 -24.01 2.62 5.58
CA SER A 95 -24.15 2.14 4.21
C SER A 95 -22.82 1.90 3.51
N LEU A 96 -21.69 2.30 4.12
CA LEU A 96 -20.36 2.26 3.52
C LEU A 96 -20.01 0.88 2.96
N PHE A 97 -20.36 -0.21 3.64
CA PHE A 97 -20.07 -1.57 3.14
C PHE A 97 -20.65 -1.83 1.74
N LYS A 98 -21.84 -1.29 1.44
CA LYS A 98 -22.55 -1.51 0.16
C LYS A 98 -22.39 -0.38 -0.84
N ASP A 99 -22.27 0.86 -0.35
CA ASP A 99 -22.23 2.04 -1.20
C ASP A 99 -20.80 2.30 -1.71
N THR A 100 -20.55 1.90 -2.95
CA THR A 100 -19.27 2.06 -3.63
C THR A 100 -19.14 3.43 -4.31
N THR A 101 -20.08 4.36 -4.12
CA THR A 101 -20.09 5.65 -4.81
C THR A 101 -18.77 6.39 -4.61
N CYS A 102 -18.19 6.40 -3.40
CA CYS A 102 -16.93 7.11 -3.15
C CYS A 102 -15.68 6.39 -3.66
N SER A 103 -15.80 5.11 -4.03
CA SER A 103 -14.68 4.28 -4.53
C SER A 103 -14.39 4.49 -6.02
N ASP A 104 -15.33 5.09 -6.75
CA ASP A 104 -15.19 5.34 -8.17
C ASP A 104 -14.07 6.34 -8.47
N ARG A 105 -13.55 6.27 -9.69
CA ARG A 105 -12.50 7.16 -10.15
C ARG A 105 -12.99 8.61 -10.28
N ASP A 106 -12.07 9.56 -10.07
CA ASP A 106 -12.21 10.98 -10.39
C ASP A 106 -13.44 11.62 -9.73
N ARG A 107 -13.76 11.18 -8.51
CA ARG A 107 -14.80 11.82 -7.70
C ARG A 107 -14.41 13.26 -7.37
N PRO A 108 -15.39 14.18 -7.36
CA PRO A 108 -15.11 15.61 -7.34
C PRO A 108 -14.86 16.19 -5.94
N PHE A 109 -14.92 15.37 -4.88
CA PHE A 109 -14.82 15.87 -3.50
C PHE A 109 -13.38 16.20 -3.14
N ALA A 110 -12.46 15.28 -3.42
CA ALA A 110 -11.03 15.55 -3.35
C ALA A 110 -10.51 16.12 -4.67
N THR A 111 -9.64 17.14 -4.58
CA THR A 111 -9.00 17.67 -5.78
C THR A 111 -8.09 16.62 -6.41
N PRO A 112 -7.87 16.65 -7.73
CA PRO A 112 -6.94 15.74 -8.39
C PRO A 112 -5.50 15.86 -7.86
N TYR A 113 -5.14 16.99 -7.26
CA TYR A 113 -3.80 17.21 -6.70
C TYR A 113 -3.63 16.55 -5.32
N VAL A 114 -4.68 16.56 -4.50
CA VAL A 114 -4.69 15.79 -3.25
C VAL A 114 -4.64 14.30 -3.57
N ILE A 115 -5.44 13.83 -4.53
CA ILE A 115 -5.40 12.41 -4.96
C ILE A 115 -4.04 12.03 -5.54
N TYR A 116 -3.40 12.89 -6.33
CA TYR A 116 -2.02 12.67 -6.79
C TYR A 116 -1.06 12.55 -5.59
N GLY A 117 -1.23 13.37 -4.58
CA GLY A 117 -0.45 13.33 -3.33
C GLY A 117 -0.66 12.05 -2.53
N VAL A 118 -1.90 11.57 -2.42
CA VAL A 118 -2.23 10.30 -1.78
C VAL A 118 -1.42 9.19 -2.44
N ARG A 119 -1.48 9.09 -3.76
CA ARG A 119 -0.74 8.06 -4.52
C ARG A 119 0.78 8.22 -4.50
N TRP A 120 1.31 9.37 -4.09
CA TRP A 120 2.73 9.66 -4.24
C TRP A 120 3.60 8.72 -3.42
N ASN A 121 3.13 8.26 -2.26
CA ASN A 121 3.90 7.34 -1.41
C ASN A 121 4.14 5.98 -2.10
N ASP A 122 3.11 5.46 -2.79
CA ASP A 122 3.17 4.23 -3.58
C ASP A 122 3.86 4.42 -4.95
N LEU A 123 3.69 5.61 -5.56
CA LEU A 123 4.13 5.89 -6.92
C LEU A 123 5.02 7.14 -7.02
N PRO A 124 6.09 7.27 -6.21
CA PRO A 124 6.91 8.45 -6.26
C PRO A 124 7.68 8.48 -7.59
N PRO A 125 7.74 9.62 -8.29
CA PRO A 125 8.56 9.74 -9.47
C PRO A 125 10.04 9.67 -9.11
N PHE A 126 10.83 9.09 -9.99
CA PHE A 126 12.28 9.05 -9.83
C PHE A 126 12.99 9.19 -11.17
N ARG A 127 14.27 9.55 -11.10
CA ARG A 127 15.18 9.48 -12.24
C ARG A 127 16.29 8.50 -11.92
N LEU A 128 16.83 7.94 -12.99
CA LEU A 128 17.97 7.03 -12.94
C LEU A 128 19.17 7.72 -13.57
N SER A 129 20.33 7.42 -13.03
CA SER A 129 21.61 7.73 -13.67
C SER A 129 21.77 6.87 -14.92
N PRO A 130 22.64 7.23 -15.88
CA PRO A 130 22.81 6.48 -17.13
C PRO A 130 23.19 5.00 -16.91
N GLU A 131 23.82 4.71 -15.77
CA GLU A 131 24.37 3.39 -15.43
C GLU A 131 23.38 2.52 -14.62
N GLU A 132 22.24 3.12 -14.22
CA GLU A 132 21.16 2.45 -13.50
C GLU A 132 20.10 1.91 -14.49
N GLY A 133 19.01 1.31 -13.99
CA GLY A 133 17.88 0.90 -14.83
C GLY A 133 17.98 -0.50 -15.47
N ASN A 134 19.05 -1.24 -15.16
CA ASN A 134 19.09 -2.67 -15.41
C ASN A 134 18.43 -3.40 -14.25
N CYS A 135 17.38 -4.19 -14.52
CA CYS A 135 16.87 -5.15 -13.56
C CYS A 135 17.12 -6.58 -14.05
N THR A 136 17.21 -7.53 -13.11
CA THR A 136 17.50 -8.94 -13.44
C THR A 136 16.40 -9.65 -14.23
N TYR A 137 15.17 -9.12 -14.24
CA TYR A 137 14.00 -9.79 -14.83
C TYR A 137 13.76 -9.46 -16.31
N LEU A 138 13.86 -8.18 -16.72
CA LEU A 138 13.59 -7.74 -18.11
C LEU A 138 14.80 -7.07 -18.79
N GLY A 139 15.96 -6.99 -18.13
CA GLY A 139 17.15 -6.34 -18.68
C GLY A 139 17.01 -4.81 -18.80
N LYS A 140 17.49 -4.24 -19.92
CA LYS A 140 17.39 -2.80 -20.23
C LYS A 140 15.97 -2.42 -20.63
N SER A 141 15.13 -2.09 -19.64
CA SER A 141 13.73 -1.71 -19.84
C SER A 141 13.45 -0.22 -19.60
N CYS A 142 14.46 0.52 -19.13
CA CYS A 142 14.32 1.91 -18.69
C CYS A 142 14.88 2.92 -19.68
N ASN A 143 14.08 3.94 -20.01
CA ASN A 143 14.55 5.17 -20.62
C ASN A 143 15.02 6.15 -19.53
N VAL A 144 16.31 6.10 -19.23
CA VAL A 144 16.96 6.92 -18.19
C VAL A 144 16.96 8.43 -18.49
N ALA A 145 16.69 8.84 -19.74
CA ALA A 145 16.56 10.25 -20.11
C ALA A 145 15.23 10.88 -19.64
N GLN A 146 14.27 10.06 -19.19
CA GLN A 146 12.96 10.51 -18.75
C GLN A 146 12.77 10.25 -17.25
N THR A 147 11.98 11.09 -16.60
CA THR A 147 11.46 10.75 -15.27
C THR A 147 10.59 9.50 -15.39
N ILE A 148 10.89 8.50 -14.56
CA ILE A 148 10.15 7.24 -14.50
C ILE A 148 8.98 7.39 -13.54
N ARG A 149 7.83 6.95 -14.03
CA ARG A 149 6.56 6.81 -13.31
C ARG A 149 5.95 5.50 -13.77
N PHE A 150 5.11 4.89 -12.94
CA PHE A 150 4.36 3.72 -13.40
C PHE A 150 3.53 4.06 -14.64
N SER A 151 2.96 5.27 -14.70
CA SER A 151 2.19 5.73 -15.85
C SER A 151 3.00 5.98 -17.12
N THR A 152 4.30 6.29 -17.05
CA THR A 152 5.13 6.59 -18.24
C THR A 152 6.00 5.43 -18.70
N GLN A 153 6.49 4.62 -17.76
CA GLN A 153 7.39 3.50 -18.05
C GLN A 153 7.03 2.28 -17.17
N PRO A 154 5.82 1.70 -17.30
CA PRO A 154 5.33 0.62 -16.42
C PRO A 154 6.24 -0.61 -16.44
N LEU A 155 6.83 -0.96 -17.58
CA LEU A 155 7.78 -2.07 -17.71
C LEU A 155 9.05 -1.83 -16.89
N CYS A 156 9.67 -0.66 -17.04
CA CYS A 156 10.84 -0.26 -16.25
C CYS A 156 10.53 -0.24 -14.75
N TRP A 157 9.41 0.38 -14.38
CA TRP A 157 8.96 0.49 -13.01
C TRP A 157 8.81 -0.90 -12.38
N TYR A 158 8.08 -1.80 -13.05
CA TYR A 158 7.87 -3.17 -12.57
C TYR A 158 9.18 -3.96 -12.44
N CYS A 159 10.04 -3.84 -13.45
CA CYS A 159 11.37 -4.46 -13.46
C CYS A 159 12.15 -4.11 -12.19
N LEU A 160 12.23 -2.81 -11.88
CA LEU A 160 12.96 -2.31 -10.72
C LEU A 160 12.29 -2.69 -9.39
N PHE A 161 10.97 -2.67 -9.34
CA PHE A 161 10.20 -3.03 -8.15
C PHE A 161 10.45 -4.49 -7.75
N LYS A 162 10.31 -5.44 -8.69
CA LYS A 162 10.53 -6.88 -8.42
C LYS A 162 11.99 -7.20 -8.11
N ASP A 163 12.92 -6.50 -8.73
CA ASP A 163 14.35 -6.63 -8.43
C ASP A 163 14.67 -6.12 -7.02
N ALA A 164 14.07 -5.01 -6.60
CA ALA A 164 14.17 -4.48 -5.24
C ALA A 164 13.53 -5.41 -4.21
N GLU A 165 12.34 -5.95 -4.46
CA GLU A 165 11.67 -6.93 -3.61
C GLU A 165 12.57 -8.14 -3.30
N LYS A 166 13.24 -8.66 -4.34
CA LYS A 166 14.17 -9.78 -4.18
C LYS A 166 15.41 -9.39 -3.37
N LYS A 167 16.00 -8.23 -3.68
CA LYS A 167 17.23 -7.75 -3.02
C LYS A 167 17.01 -7.40 -1.55
N ALA A 168 15.85 -6.85 -1.21
CA ALA A 168 15.47 -6.47 0.15
C ALA A 168 15.43 -7.65 1.13
N GLN A 169 15.37 -8.89 0.63
CA GLN A 169 15.42 -10.10 1.45
C GLN A 169 16.82 -10.35 2.04
N THR A 170 17.87 -9.79 1.45
CA THR A 170 19.26 -10.05 1.87
C THR A 170 20.09 -8.79 2.09
N GLN A 171 19.62 -7.64 1.62
CA GLN A 171 20.35 -6.37 1.68
C GLN A 171 19.41 -5.21 2.01
N SER A 172 19.86 -4.27 2.83
CA SER A 172 19.10 -3.06 3.12
C SER A 172 19.18 -2.09 1.95
N ILE A 173 18.03 -1.60 1.49
CA ILE A 173 17.93 -0.59 0.43
C ILE A 173 17.95 0.80 1.06
N VAL A 174 18.93 1.62 0.70
CA VAL A 174 19.18 2.93 1.31
C VAL A 174 19.40 4.01 0.24
N GLY A 175 19.28 5.28 0.63
CA GLY A 175 19.60 6.42 -0.25
C GLY A 175 20.97 7.01 0.01
N CYS A 176 21.14 7.59 1.20
CA CYS A 176 22.32 8.37 1.56
C CYS A 176 23.39 7.56 2.31
N SER A 177 23.01 6.48 2.99
CA SER A 177 23.97 5.62 3.70
C SER A 177 24.93 4.93 2.73
N LYS A 178 26.18 4.74 3.19
CA LYS A 178 27.24 4.00 2.49
C LYS A 178 27.71 2.78 3.30
N ASP A 179 26.89 2.34 4.25
CA ASP A 179 27.27 1.24 5.15
C ASP A 179 27.47 -0.06 4.38
N LYS A 180 28.39 -0.90 4.87
CA LYS A 180 28.63 -2.21 4.27
C LYS A 180 27.36 -3.06 4.31
N GLY A 181 27.05 -3.74 3.21
CA GLY A 181 25.86 -4.58 3.10
C GLY A 181 24.59 -3.86 2.67
N THR A 182 24.66 -2.53 2.45
CA THR A 182 23.56 -1.76 1.87
C THR A 182 23.65 -1.68 0.35
N ILE A 183 22.51 -1.45 -0.30
CA ILE A 183 22.43 -1.14 -1.73
C ILE A 183 21.70 0.18 -1.94
N ARG A 184 22.15 0.94 -2.95
CA ARG A 184 21.50 2.19 -3.32
C ARG A 184 20.16 1.93 -3.99
N GLY A 185 19.10 2.57 -3.51
CA GLY A 185 17.78 2.56 -4.11
C GLY A 185 17.32 3.94 -4.59
N ASN A 186 16.37 3.95 -5.52
CA ASN A 186 15.57 5.14 -5.83
C ASN A 186 14.40 5.29 -4.84
N VAL A 187 13.69 6.42 -4.87
CA VAL A 187 12.61 6.72 -3.91
C VAL A 187 11.54 5.63 -3.88
N MET A 188 11.11 5.12 -5.04
CA MET A 188 10.11 4.04 -5.12
C MET A 188 10.61 2.77 -4.42
N THR A 189 11.84 2.32 -4.73
CA THR A 189 12.36 1.09 -4.13
C THR A 189 12.61 1.24 -2.63
N ARG A 190 12.97 2.45 -2.19
CA ARG A 190 13.24 2.76 -0.79
C ARG A 190 11.95 2.88 0.01
N SER A 191 10.88 3.46 -0.55
CA SER A 191 9.60 3.61 0.14
C SER A 191 8.95 2.27 0.41
N HIS A 192 9.05 1.33 -0.52
CA HIS A 192 8.44 0.00 -0.35
C HIS A 192 9.33 -0.97 0.43
N PHE A 193 10.64 -0.96 0.17
CA PHE A 193 11.52 -2.05 0.64
C PHE A 193 12.73 -1.59 1.46
N GLY A 194 12.84 -0.30 1.74
CA GLY A 194 14.08 0.28 2.24
C GLY A 194 13.88 1.19 3.43
N ASP A 195 14.84 2.10 3.56
CA ASP A 195 14.95 3.09 4.63
C ASP A 195 13.85 4.18 4.62
N LEU A 196 12.95 4.17 3.64
CA LEU A 196 11.80 5.09 3.56
C LEU A 196 10.45 4.40 3.86
N GLN A 197 10.42 3.18 4.39
CA GLN A 197 9.16 2.49 4.75
C GLN A 197 8.28 3.25 5.77
N PHE A 198 8.85 4.21 6.51
CA PHE A 198 8.06 5.10 7.36
C PHE A 198 7.04 5.95 6.59
N LEU A 199 7.21 6.12 5.27
CA LEU A 199 6.22 6.76 4.40
C LEU A 199 4.89 5.98 4.38
N HIS A 200 4.93 4.68 4.69
CA HIS A 200 3.77 3.79 4.78
C HIS A 200 3.46 3.41 6.23
N ALA A 201 3.95 4.18 7.21
CA ALA A 201 3.88 3.81 8.63
C ALA A 201 4.44 2.39 8.91
N MET A 202 5.52 2.00 8.22
CA MET A 202 6.19 0.71 8.42
C MET A 202 7.63 0.89 8.87
N ALA A 203 8.14 -0.11 9.58
CA ALA A 203 9.55 -0.20 9.93
C ALA A 203 10.37 -0.63 8.70
N SER A 204 11.60 -0.12 8.59
CA SER A 204 12.48 -0.44 7.44
C SER A 204 13.02 -1.87 7.44
N GLN A 205 12.95 -2.58 8.57
CA GLN A 205 13.43 -3.96 8.75
C GLN A 205 12.81 -4.58 10.00
N GLU A 206 13.05 -5.88 10.23
CA GLU A 206 12.66 -6.58 11.46
C GLU A 206 13.51 -6.11 12.66
N ARG A 207 12.94 -6.24 13.87
CA ARG A 207 13.55 -5.93 15.17
C ARG A 207 13.91 -4.46 15.38
N VAL A 208 13.21 -3.56 14.68
CA VAL A 208 13.32 -2.12 14.92
C VAL A 208 12.42 -1.78 16.10
N PRO A 209 12.94 -1.12 17.15
CA PRO A 209 12.11 -0.63 18.23
C PRO A 209 11.01 0.29 17.72
N PRO A 210 9.77 0.17 18.21
CA PRO A 210 8.61 0.90 17.68
C PRO A 210 8.77 2.42 17.82
N GLY A 211 9.47 2.89 18.85
CA GLY A 211 9.81 4.31 19.03
C GLY A 211 10.65 4.88 17.88
N THR A 212 11.53 4.08 17.27
CA THR A 212 12.37 4.51 16.14
C THR A 212 11.52 4.73 14.89
N THR A 213 10.66 3.77 14.54
CA THR A 213 9.75 3.92 13.40
C THR A 213 8.79 5.08 13.62
N ARG A 214 8.19 5.18 14.82
CA ARG A 214 7.30 6.30 15.19
C ARG A 214 7.96 7.66 14.98
N ALA A 215 9.21 7.82 15.41
CA ALA A 215 9.93 9.08 15.25
C ALA A 215 10.07 9.46 13.76
N LYS A 216 10.43 8.50 12.91
CA LYS A 216 10.56 8.73 11.46
C LYS A 216 9.23 9.06 10.79
N VAL A 217 8.16 8.39 11.21
CA VAL A 217 6.79 8.68 10.73
C VAL A 217 6.38 10.10 11.13
N LEU A 218 6.60 10.51 12.39
CA LEU A 218 6.24 11.84 12.84
C LEU A 218 7.10 12.95 12.20
N ASP A 219 8.39 12.69 11.98
CA ASP A 219 9.27 13.58 11.22
C ASP A 219 8.77 13.78 9.78
N TRP A 220 8.34 12.70 9.13
CA TRP A 220 7.75 12.78 7.79
C TRP A 220 6.46 13.58 7.78
N LEU A 221 5.56 13.32 8.73
CA LEU A 221 4.29 14.04 8.84
C LEU A 221 4.52 15.52 9.15
N GLU A 222 5.50 15.87 9.98
CA GLU A 222 5.91 17.25 10.22
C GLU A 222 6.37 17.91 8.90
N PHE A 223 7.25 17.24 8.17
CA PHE A 223 7.75 17.75 6.90
C PHE A 223 6.62 17.97 5.90
N ALA A 224 5.81 16.94 5.64
CA ALA A 224 4.74 16.97 4.66
C ALA A 224 3.65 17.99 5.06
N TRP A 225 3.33 18.11 6.35
CA TRP A 225 2.41 19.15 6.84
C TRP A 225 2.97 20.55 6.68
N LYS A 226 4.26 20.76 6.95
CA LYS A 226 4.90 22.08 6.74
C LYS A 226 4.99 22.45 5.26
N VAL A 227 5.06 21.49 4.35
CA VAL A 227 4.91 21.76 2.91
C VAL A 227 3.46 22.07 2.55
N SER A 228 2.48 21.36 3.12
CA SER A 228 1.04 21.58 2.84
C SER A 228 0.54 22.93 3.37
N SER A 229 0.96 23.32 4.56
CA SER A 229 0.69 24.63 5.17
C SER A 229 1.57 25.76 4.60
N ARG A 230 2.49 25.45 3.68
CA ARG A 230 3.42 26.37 3.01
C ARG A 230 4.45 27.03 3.93
N GLU A 231 4.68 26.47 5.12
CA GLU A 231 5.80 26.83 6.00
C GLU A 231 7.14 26.52 5.31
N PHE A 232 7.24 25.39 4.60
CA PHE A 232 8.36 25.07 3.72
C PHE A 232 8.07 25.45 2.27
N LYS A 233 9.01 26.18 1.65
CA LYS A 233 8.88 26.67 0.28
C LYS A 233 9.29 25.59 -0.72
N PRO A 234 8.68 25.54 -1.92
CA PRO A 234 9.05 24.59 -2.98
C PRO A 234 10.55 24.57 -3.30
N GLY A 235 11.18 25.74 -3.27
CA GLY A 235 12.59 25.93 -3.57
C GLY A 235 13.57 25.57 -2.44
N THR A 236 13.11 25.24 -1.23
CA THR A 236 14.01 24.89 -0.13
C THR A 236 14.72 23.57 -0.41
N PHE A 237 16.04 23.49 -0.18
CA PHE A 237 16.77 22.23 -0.32
C PHE A 237 16.43 21.28 0.83
N LEU A 238 16.31 19.98 0.53
CA LEU A 238 16.00 18.97 1.54
C LEU A 238 17.08 18.87 2.62
N ARG A 239 18.36 19.11 2.28
CA ARG A 239 19.46 19.17 3.25
C ARG A 239 19.34 20.32 4.27
N ASP A 240 18.61 21.38 3.93
CA ASP A 240 18.45 22.57 4.78
C ASP A 240 17.20 22.48 5.66
N ILE A 241 16.38 21.43 5.51
CA ILE A 241 15.20 21.20 6.34
C ILE A 241 15.64 20.71 7.72
N PRO A 242 15.24 21.35 8.82
CA PRO A 242 15.68 21.00 10.18
C PRO A 242 14.85 19.84 10.77
N ILE A 243 14.68 18.76 10.02
CA ILE A 243 13.97 17.55 10.45
C ILE A 243 14.92 16.37 10.23
N ALA A 244 15.21 15.63 11.31
CA ALA A 244 16.29 14.65 11.34
C ALA A 244 16.13 13.58 10.24
N SER A 245 14.94 13.00 10.10
CA SER A 245 14.69 11.98 9.07
C SER A 245 14.80 12.53 7.64
N VAL A 246 14.43 13.80 7.39
CA VAL A 246 14.60 14.42 6.07
C VAL A 246 16.08 14.56 5.73
N GLN A 247 16.89 15.03 6.68
CA GLN A 247 18.33 15.16 6.50
C GLN A 247 19.02 13.80 6.33
N GLU A 248 18.67 12.82 7.17
CA GLU A 248 19.20 11.44 7.10
C GLU A 248 18.97 10.82 5.73
N HIS A 249 17.76 10.93 5.19
CA HIS A 249 17.34 10.17 4.02
C HIS A 249 17.45 10.91 2.69
N PHE A 250 17.53 12.24 2.71
CA PHE A 250 17.59 13.07 1.50
C PHE A 250 18.70 14.14 1.52
N GLY A 251 19.38 14.36 2.65
CA GLY A 251 20.37 15.44 2.79
C GLY A 251 21.63 15.28 1.93
N CYS A 252 21.89 14.07 1.41
CA CYS A 252 22.97 13.82 0.45
C CYS A 252 22.63 14.22 -1.00
N THR A 253 21.38 14.64 -1.26
CA THR A 253 20.91 15.02 -2.59
C THR A 253 20.94 16.53 -2.77
N GLU A 254 20.96 16.98 -4.03
CA GLU A 254 20.71 18.40 -4.36
C GLU A 254 19.22 18.69 -4.56
N TRP A 255 18.34 17.82 -4.06
CA TRP A 255 16.91 17.96 -4.26
C TRP A 255 16.33 19.09 -3.41
N ARG A 256 15.37 19.79 -4.01
CA ARG A 256 14.48 20.71 -3.33
C ARG A 256 13.18 20.01 -2.95
N VAL A 257 12.39 20.64 -2.09
CA VAL A 257 11.05 20.15 -1.70
C VAL A 257 10.21 19.82 -2.95
N VAL A 258 10.26 20.67 -3.97
CA VAL A 258 9.53 20.47 -5.21
C VAL A 258 9.99 19.24 -6.01
N ASP A 259 11.28 18.91 -5.95
CA ASP A 259 11.85 17.78 -6.69
C ASP A 259 11.37 16.45 -6.11
N LEU A 260 11.21 16.37 -4.80
CA LEU A 260 10.72 15.17 -4.12
C LEU A 260 9.31 14.77 -4.62
N TYR A 261 8.38 15.71 -4.65
CA TYR A 261 6.98 15.43 -4.95
C TYR A 261 6.67 15.35 -6.46
N ILE A 262 7.27 16.23 -7.25
CA ILE A 262 6.83 16.47 -8.63
C ILE A 262 7.97 16.46 -9.64
N LEU A 263 8.98 15.61 -9.40
CA LEU A 263 10.16 15.49 -10.27
C LEU A 263 9.78 15.47 -11.76
N GLY A 264 10.34 16.43 -12.51
CA GLY A 264 10.13 16.58 -13.94
C GLY A 264 8.79 17.18 -14.36
N ARG A 265 8.00 17.73 -13.42
CA ARG A 265 6.69 18.38 -13.64
C ARG A 265 6.50 19.68 -12.84
N GLN A 266 7.60 20.30 -12.46
CA GLN A 266 7.63 21.56 -11.74
C GLN A 266 6.87 22.68 -12.51
N ASP A 267 6.96 22.68 -13.84
CA ASP A 267 6.29 23.61 -14.75
C ASP A 267 4.76 23.66 -14.60
N ILE A 268 4.13 22.54 -14.24
CA ILE A 268 2.67 22.41 -14.17
C ILE A 268 2.18 22.29 -12.72
N LEU A 269 2.92 21.59 -11.86
CA LEU A 269 2.41 21.16 -10.55
C LEU A 269 2.90 21.99 -9.36
N GLU A 270 3.92 22.84 -9.51
CA GLU A 270 4.53 23.55 -8.37
C GLU A 270 3.49 24.37 -7.58
N ARG A 271 2.56 25.03 -8.26
CA ARG A 271 1.49 25.82 -7.60
C ARG A 271 0.54 24.98 -6.74
N TYR A 272 0.48 23.67 -6.97
CA TYR A 272 -0.35 22.71 -6.25
C TYR A 272 0.43 21.84 -5.27
N LEU A 273 1.72 22.12 -5.06
CA LEU A 273 2.58 21.34 -4.17
C LEU A 273 1.99 21.17 -2.76
N HIS A 274 1.35 22.21 -2.24
CA HIS A 274 0.65 22.16 -0.95
C HIS A 274 -0.42 21.07 -0.85
N GLN A 275 -1.22 20.87 -1.90
CA GLN A 275 -2.24 19.83 -1.95
C GLN A 275 -1.63 18.43 -2.12
N ILE A 276 -0.55 18.33 -2.89
CA ILE A 276 0.19 17.08 -3.10
C ILE A 276 0.83 16.61 -1.78
N ALA A 277 1.46 17.53 -1.05
CA ALA A 277 2.03 17.23 0.25
C ALA A 277 0.95 16.85 1.27
N PHE A 278 -0.22 17.51 1.23
CA PHE A 278 -1.36 17.12 2.08
C PHE A 278 -1.86 15.71 1.75
N GLY A 279 -2.01 15.35 0.47
CA GLY A 279 -2.38 13.99 0.09
C GLY A 279 -1.39 12.95 0.63
N SER A 280 -0.09 13.26 0.62
CA SER A 280 0.94 12.39 1.17
C SER A 280 0.86 12.20 2.69
N VAL A 281 0.45 13.25 3.42
CA VAL A 281 0.08 13.13 4.86
C VAL A 281 -1.07 12.14 5.02
N LEU A 282 -2.13 12.28 4.21
CA LEU A 282 -3.31 11.40 4.30
C LEU A 282 -2.92 9.94 4.05
N HIS A 283 -2.10 9.67 3.03
CA HIS A 283 -1.63 8.31 2.72
C HIS A 283 -0.95 7.66 3.92
N THR A 284 0.08 8.30 4.50
CA THR A 284 0.82 7.74 5.64
C THR A 284 -0.09 7.48 6.84
N VAL A 285 -1.05 8.37 7.10
CA VAL A 285 -2.02 8.20 8.19
C VAL A 285 -2.98 7.04 7.90
N GLN A 286 -3.47 6.92 6.67
CA GLN A 286 -4.36 5.83 6.25
C GLN A 286 -3.69 4.46 6.34
N ASP A 287 -2.45 4.33 5.85
CA ASP A 287 -1.64 3.11 5.98
C ASP A 287 -1.48 2.69 7.44
N SER A 288 -1.35 3.66 8.36
CA SER A 288 -1.22 3.37 9.79
C SER A 288 -2.42 2.66 10.42
N PHE A 289 -3.54 2.55 9.70
CA PHE A 289 -4.74 1.81 10.12
C PHE A 289 -4.94 0.50 9.36
N ALA A 290 -4.13 0.21 8.33
CA ALA A 290 -4.13 -1.07 7.65
C ALA A 290 -3.39 -2.12 8.49
N ALA A 291 -4.03 -3.28 8.73
CA ALA A 291 -3.49 -4.26 9.66
C ALA A 291 -2.19 -4.93 9.18
N ALA A 292 -1.93 -4.94 7.86
CA ALA A 292 -0.64 -5.38 7.32
C ALA A 292 0.48 -4.39 7.63
N HIS A 293 0.19 -3.11 7.83
CA HIS A 293 1.18 -2.06 8.08
C HIS A 293 1.46 -1.90 9.58
N VAL A 294 0.40 -1.85 10.39
CA VAL A 294 0.48 -1.56 11.82
C VAL A 294 -0.49 -2.45 12.60
N SER A 295 -0.03 -3.07 13.68
CA SER A 295 -0.93 -3.66 14.67
C SER A 295 -1.22 -2.66 15.79
N ARG A 296 -2.48 -2.62 16.21
CA ARG A 296 -2.99 -1.72 17.25
C ARG A 296 -3.67 -2.52 18.36
N GLU A 297 -3.86 -1.91 19.52
CA GLU A 297 -4.62 -2.49 20.63
C GLU A 297 -6.02 -2.93 20.18
N ALA A 298 -6.57 -3.98 20.80
CA ALA A 298 -7.86 -4.53 20.38
C ALA A 298 -9.04 -3.56 20.63
N GLN A 299 -8.93 -2.72 21.66
CA GLN A 299 -9.98 -1.79 22.07
C GLN A 299 -9.45 -0.36 22.05
N PRO A 300 -10.26 0.63 21.62
CA PRO A 300 -9.87 2.02 21.75
C PRO A 300 -9.81 2.40 23.23
N PRO A 301 -8.96 3.37 23.60
CA PRO A 301 -8.83 3.79 25.00
C PRO A 301 -10.05 4.57 25.51
N GLY A 302 -11.00 4.94 24.65
CA GLY A 302 -12.24 5.64 25.03
C GLY A 302 -11.99 7.05 25.58
N ARG A 303 -10.89 7.68 25.19
CA ARG A 303 -10.48 9.02 25.63
C ARG A 303 -10.24 9.94 24.42
N ILE A 304 -10.18 11.24 24.70
CA ILE A 304 -9.83 12.26 23.71
C ILE A 304 -8.30 12.40 23.67
N CYS A 305 -7.75 12.65 22.49
CA CYS A 305 -6.35 12.99 22.32
C CYS A 305 -5.99 14.22 23.15
N SER A 306 -4.85 14.15 23.86
CA SER A 306 -4.43 15.24 24.75
C SER A 306 -4.27 16.55 23.98
N ASN A 307 -4.86 17.64 24.52
CA ASN A 307 -4.88 18.98 23.91
C ASN A 307 -5.58 19.06 22.54
N THR A 308 -6.53 18.17 22.26
CA THR A 308 -7.38 18.25 21.08
C THR A 308 -8.85 17.95 21.41
N VAL A 309 -9.70 17.99 20.39
CA VAL A 309 -11.12 17.58 20.47
C VAL A 309 -11.38 16.21 19.85
N TYR A 310 -10.34 15.56 19.34
CA TYR A 310 -10.46 14.34 18.53
C TYR A 310 -10.39 13.10 19.40
N GLU A 311 -11.24 12.13 19.11
CA GLU A 311 -11.17 10.82 19.74
C GLU A 311 -9.81 10.16 19.48
N GLN A 312 -9.29 9.50 20.51
CA GLN A 312 -8.04 8.78 20.37
C GLN A 312 -8.28 7.41 19.70
N PRO A 313 -7.56 7.11 18.61
CA PRO A 313 -7.60 5.78 18.03
C PRO A 313 -6.91 4.75 18.92
N ARG A 314 -7.11 3.46 18.59
CA ARG A 314 -6.35 2.35 19.19
C ARG A 314 -4.84 2.60 19.10
N ARG A 315 -4.12 2.44 20.21
CA ARG A 315 -2.67 2.71 20.26
C ARG A 315 -1.88 1.65 19.50
N ILE A 316 -0.71 2.01 19.02
CA ILE A 316 0.15 1.16 18.20
C ILE A 316 0.88 0.14 19.07
N MET A 317 0.69 -1.14 18.76
CA MET A 317 1.42 -2.24 19.36
C MET A 317 2.71 -2.53 18.59
N GLU A 318 2.69 -2.43 17.25
CA GLU A 318 3.83 -2.77 16.40
C GLU A 318 3.71 -2.07 15.05
N PHE A 319 4.82 -1.55 14.53
CA PHE A 319 4.95 -1.20 13.13
C PHE A 319 5.54 -2.41 12.39
N HIS A 320 4.81 -2.95 11.41
CA HIS A 320 5.32 -4.08 10.65
C HIS A 320 6.41 -3.65 9.66
N THR A 321 7.12 -4.64 9.09
CA THR A 321 8.11 -4.44 8.01
C THR A 321 7.71 -5.22 6.77
N TYR A 322 7.73 -4.57 5.61
CA TYR A 322 7.21 -5.14 4.37
C TYR A 322 8.10 -6.24 3.78
N GLY A 323 9.43 -6.11 3.87
CA GLY A 323 10.38 -6.97 3.12
C GLY A 323 10.21 -8.49 3.32
N ALA A 324 9.66 -8.92 4.46
CA ALA A 324 9.39 -10.32 4.80
C ALA A 324 7.90 -10.69 4.85
N GLN A 325 7.02 -9.82 4.36
CA GLN A 325 5.59 -10.11 4.18
C GLN A 325 5.31 -10.87 2.87
N ASP A 326 4.23 -11.63 2.88
CA ASP A 326 3.54 -12.09 1.68
C ASP A 326 2.76 -10.92 1.08
N GLY A 327 3.08 -10.58 -0.18
CA GLY A 327 2.48 -9.44 -0.86
C GLY A 327 0.96 -9.58 -1.03
N ALA A 328 0.43 -10.78 -1.24
CA ALA A 328 -1.01 -10.96 -1.43
C ALA A 328 -1.78 -10.79 -0.10
N LEU A 329 -1.20 -11.24 1.02
CA LEU A 329 -1.79 -11.03 2.34
C LEU A 329 -1.70 -9.55 2.77
N HIS A 330 -0.62 -8.87 2.38
CA HIS A 330 -0.48 -7.42 2.56
C HIS A 330 -1.55 -6.68 1.75
N ASP A 331 -1.64 -6.92 0.45
CA ASP A 331 -2.59 -6.27 -0.46
C ASP A 331 -4.04 -6.47 -0.01
N ALA A 332 -4.36 -7.63 0.57
CA ALA A 332 -5.69 -7.90 1.11
C ALA A 332 -6.08 -6.93 2.25
N GLN A 333 -5.12 -6.38 3.00
CA GLN A 333 -5.38 -5.38 4.04
C GLN A 333 -5.40 -3.94 3.51
N ASP A 334 -4.88 -3.70 2.30
CA ASP A 334 -4.97 -2.44 1.57
C ASP A 334 -6.18 -2.44 0.61
N SER A 335 -7.27 -3.06 1.06
CA SER A 335 -8.45 -3.26 0.25
C SER A 335 -9.65 -2.53 0.84
N ARG A 336 -10.62 -2.23 -0.02
CA ARG A 336 -11.92 -1.70 0.40
C ARG A 336 -12.61 -2.68 1.33
N GLU A 337 -12.49 -3.98 1.06
CA GLU A 337 -13.02 -5.04 1.90
C GLU A 337 -12.46 -4.95 3.32
N ALA A 338 -11.15 -4.79 3.48
CA ALA A 338 -10.53 -4.62 4.80
C ALA A 338 -10.98 -3.32 5.50
N MET A 339 -11.02 -2.19 4.77
CA MET A 339 -11.50 -0.91 5.31
C MET A 339 -12.95 -1.01 5.82
N THR A 340 -13.84 -1.66 5.06
CA THR A 340 -15.27 -1.70 5.36
C THR A 340 -15.68 -2.78 6.35
N GLN A 341 -14.82 -3.79 6.60
CA GLN A 341 -15.08 -4.84 7.59
C GLN A 341 -15.29 -4.31 9.01
N VAL A 342 -14.72 -3.15 9.33
CA VAL A 342 -14.79 -2.52 10.67
C VAL A 342 -15.95 -1.54 10.81
N SER A 343 -16.77 -1.36 9.77
CA SER A 343 -17.90 -0.42 9.77
C SER A 343 -19.02 -0.88 10.72
N ILE A 344 -19.00 -0.41 11.96
CA ILE A 344 -20.15 -0.49 12.86
C ILE A 344 -21.16 0.57 12.39
N ALA A 345 -22.45 0.25 12.39
CA ALA A 345 -23.49 1.05 11.75
C ALA A 345 -23.55 2.56 12.14
N SER A 346 -22.91 2.97 13.24
CA SER A 346 -22.90 4.35 13.73
C SER A 346 -21.56 5.08 13.67
N HIS A 347 -20.47 4.46 13.19
CA HIS A 347 -19.13 5.08 13.17
C HIS A 347 -18.39 4.84 11.86
N TRP A 348 -17.60 5.82 11.45
CA TRP A 348 -16.63 5.66 10.36
C TRP A 348 -15.50 4.70 10.77
N PRO A 349 -14.90 3.96 9.82
CA PRO A 349 -13.61 3.31 10.06
C PRO A 349 -12.57 4.33 10.53
N ASP A 350 -11.66 3.94 11.45
CA ASP A 350 -10.66 4.83 12.06
C ASP A 350 -9.85 5.63 11.02
N ALA A 351 -9.50 5.02 9.88
CA ALA A 351 -8.78 5.68 8.79
C ALA A 351 -9.59 6.83 8.15
N VAL A 352 -10.90 6.65 7.99
CA VAL A 352 -11.80 7.68 7.48
C VAL A 352 -11.98 8.78 8.51
N GLU A 353 -12.20 8.44 9.78
CA GLU A 353 -12.34 9.43 10.86
C GLU A 353 -11.08 10.29 11.01
N ALA A 354 -9.89 9.66 11.02
CA ALA A 354 -8.62 10.36 11.05
C ALA A 354 -8.42 11.28 9.84
N THR A 355 -8.80 10.81 8.65
CA THR A 355 -8.75 11.61 7.42
C THR A 355 -9.67 12.84 7.52
N ARG A 356 -10.91 12.67 8.01
CA ARG A 356 -11.88 13.78 8.19
C ARG A 356 -11.32 14.86 9.13
N ASN A 357 -10.73 14.44 10.25
CA ASN A 357 -10.14 15.36 11.22
C ASN A 357 -8.96 16.14 10.63
N LEU A 358 -8.10 15.47 9.84
CA LEU A 358 -6.98 16.13 9.15
C LEU A 358 -7.43 17.06 8.02
N VAL A 359 -8.49 16.71 7.31
CA VAL A 359 -9.11 17.59 6.29
C VAL A 359 -9.61 18.87 6.96
N GLN A 360 -10.32 18.76 8.09
CA GLN A 360 -10.77 19.94 8.83
C GLN A 360 -9.59 20.84 9.24
N LEU A 361 -8.54 20.27 9.83
CA LEU A 361 -7.33 21.02 10.21
C LEU A 361 -6.65 21.70 9.01
N TYR A 362 -6.62 21.01 7.86
CA TYR A 362 -6.05 21.56 6.63
C TYR A 362 -6.89 22.70 6.05
N GLU A 363 -8.23 22.57 6.07
CA GLU A 363 -9.15 23.63 5.63
C GLU A 363 -9.10 24.85 6.55
N ASP A 364 -8.93 24.63 7.85
CA ASP A 364 -8.69 25.67 8.86
C ASP A 364 -7.30 26.32 8.74
N ARG A 365 -6.45 25.81 7.81
CA ARG A 365 -5.06 26.26 7.57
C ARG A 365 -4.19 26.17 8.83
N ALA A 366 -4.42 25.14 9.63
CA ALA A 366 -3.64 24.88 10.84
C ALA A 366 -2.15 24.72 10.51
N GLY A 367 -1.29 25.39 11.28
CA GLY A 367 0.16 25.18 11.20
C GLY A 367 0.56 23.87 11.90
N TRP A 368 1.84 23.48 11.80
CA TRP A 368 2.30 22.26 12.48
C TRP A 368 2.03 22.27 13.99
N ALA A 369 2.20 23.42 14.66
CA ALA A 369 2.01 23.53 16.10
C ALA A 369 0.59 23.14 16.57
N ASP A 370 -0.43 23.43 15.75
CA ASP A 370 -1.83 23.13 16.06
C ASP A 370 -2.19 21.66 15.75
N VAL A 371 -1.57 21.08 14.73
CA VAL A 371 -1.84 19.71 14.27
C VAL A 371 -1.01 18.67 15.00
N GLN A 372 0.18 19.05 15.49
CA GLN A 372 1.13 18.16 16.14
C GLN A 372 0.51 17.34 17.29
N PRO A 373 -0.31 17.90 18.21
CA PRO A 373 -0.91 17.10 19.29
C PRO A 373 -1.78 15.95 18.75
N TYR A 374 -2.53 16.19 17.67
CA TYR A 374 -3.34 15.14 17.04
C TYR A 374 -2.46 14.09 16.34
N MET A 375 -1.46 14.52 15.58
CA MET A 375 -0.51 13.60 14.92
C MET A 375 0.24 12.73 15.92
N GLN A 376 0.68 13.28 17.06
CA GLN A 376 1.33 12.51 18.12
C GLN A 376 0.41 11.44 18.71
N CYS A 377 -0.87 11.76 18.83
CA CYS A 377 -1.91 10.86 19.35
C CYS A 377 -2.25 9.72 18.37
N LEU A 378 -2.38 10.01 17.07
CA LEU A 378 -2.63 9.01 16.02
C LEU A 378 -1.60 7.87 16.04
N PHE A 379 -0.36 8.22 16.41
CA PHE A 379 0.78 7.31 16.48
C PHE A 379 1.22 7.00 17.93
N GLU A 380 0.37 7.21 18.93
CA GLU A 380 0.70 6.85 20.31
C GLU A 380 0.99 5.33 20.42
N LEU A 381 2.09 4.98 21.09
CA LEU A 381 2.44 3.59 21.35
C LEU A 381 1.63 3.06 22.53
N ALA A 382 1.29 1.78 22.49
CA ALA A 382 0.75 1.07 23.64
C ALA A 382 1.79 0.98 24.76
N ASP A 383 1.36 0.58 25.97
CA ASP A 383 2.25 0.51 27.15
C ASP A 383 3.34 -0.56 27.00
N VAL A 384 3.06 -1.62 26.24
CA VAL A 384 4.00 -2.71 25.95
C VAL A 384 4.06 -2.95 24.45
N PRO A 385 4.70 -2.05 23.68
CA PRO A 385 4.80 -2.20 22.24
C PRO A 385 5.90 -3.20 21.91
N ARG A 386 5.85 -3.76 20.69
CA ARG A 386 6.79 -4.78 20.21
C ARG A 386 7.70 -4.20 19.14
N ASP A 387 8.90 -4.76 19.07
CA ASP A 387 9.79 -4.52 17.95
C ASP A 387 9.16 -5.02 16.65
N SER A 388 9.51 -4.38 15.54
CA SER A 388 8.93 -4.71 14.23
C SER A 388 9.16 -6.16 13.81
N SER A 389 8.15 -6.73 13.19
CA SER A 389 8.20 -7.98 12.45
C SER A 389 7.35 -7.83 11.18
N PRO A 390 7.26 -8.85 10.31
CA PRO A 390 6.28 -8.84 9.23
C PRO A 390 4.83 -8.89 9.73
N GLY A 391 4.60 -9.14 11.02
CA GLY A 391 3.32 -9.57 11.55
C GLY A 391 3.06 -11.05 11.23
N ASP A 392 2.71 -11.84 12.24
CA ASP A 392 2.60 -13.32 12.11
C ASP A 392 1.63 -13.76 11.00
N LEU A 393 0.55 -13.00 10.79
CA LEU A 393 -0.44 -13.29 9.76
C LEU A 393 0.05 -12.98 8.35
N TYR A 394 1.00 -12.05 8.19
CA TYR A 394 1.45 -11.58 6.89
C TYR A 394 2.84 -12.11 6.52
N ARG A 395 3.52 -12.83 7.42
CA ARG A 395 4.84 -13.40 7.13
C ARG A 395 4.79 -14.33 5.92
N ARG A 396 5.72 -14.13 4.99
CA ARG A 396 5.93 -15.03 3.84
C ARG A 396 6.27 -16.44 4.35
N ARG A 397 5.53 -17.45 3.87
CA ARG A 397 5.70 -18.86 4.27
C ARG A 397 6.68 -19.61 3.39
#